data_AF-A0A402CUF7-F1
#
_entry.id   AF-A0A402CUF7-F1
#
_cell.length_a   1.000
_cell.length_b   1.000
_cell.length_c   1.000
_cell.angle_alpha   90.00
_cell.angle_beta   90.00
_cell.angle_gamma   90.00
#
_symmetry.space_group_name_H-M   'P 1'
#
loop_
_entity.id
_entity.type
_entity.pdbx_description
1 polymer ?
#
loop_
_entity_poly.entity_id
_entity_poly.type
_entity_poly.pdbx_seq_one_letter_code
_entity_poly.pdbx_strand_id
1 'polypeptide(L)'
;MSVKLVKPEGGSVPPSGGRRPGQPGMLARINRAIYRQAPEVWDNLRPATLGHNIYKSIYRTTAFPKTERERSEAFFNSFLLHIQPAKIEKHALRFTYTFGLGLLSMYLFLLLTISGLMLMFVYVPSTEQAYSRMLDLRSAVSFGGILRGMHFWSANAMIAVVFFHMCRVFYTGAYKPPREFNWVVGVILMVLTLVLGFTGYLLPWDQLAFWAITVGAGIAGKANWVSDHINALAPPNAPKMPAIGDLMRWGLLGSDVVGQEALIRFYVLHVAVLPVILTGFIVYHMWRIRKDGGISSPKESPE
;
A
#
# COMPACT_ATOMS: atom_id res chain seq x y z
N MET A 1 -8.40 -8.68 22.48
CA MET A 1 -9.77 -8.25 22.13
C MET A 1 -10.62 -9.51 22.11
N SER A 2 -11.23 -9.85 23.25
CA SER A 2 -11.96 -11.12 23.41
C SER A 2 -13.25 -11.07 22.63
N VAL A 3 -13.33 -11.89 21.59
CA VAL A 3 -14.58 -12.15 20.86
C VAL A 3 -15.49 -12.92 21.81
N LYS A 4 -16.54 -12.28 22.32
CA LYS A 4 -17.67 -12.99 22.93
C LYS A 4 -18.37 -13.75 21.80
N LEU A 5 -18.04 -15.03 21.66
CA LEU A 5 -18.83 -15.96 20.86
C LEU A 5 -20.19 -16.08 21.53
N VAL A 6 -21.23 -15.64 20.83
CA VAL A 6 -22.61 -15.93 21.22
C VAL A 6 -22.79 -17.43 21.03
N LYS A 7 -22.80 -18.16 22.16
CA LYS A 7 -23.15 -19.57 22.19
C LYS A 7 -24.59 -19.69 21.67
N PRO A 8 -24.89 -20.48 20.64
CA PRO A 8 -26.27 -20.74 20.29
C PRO A 8 -26.92 -21.41 21.50
N GLU A 9 -28.02 -20.83 21.98
CA GLU A 9 -28.75 -21.39 23.12
C GLU A 9 -29.06 -22.86 22.85
N GLY A 10 -28.82 -23.68 23.87
CA GLY A 10 -28.91 -25.13 23.79
C GLY A 10 -30.29 -25.60 23.36
N GLY A 11 -30.42 -25.93 22.09
CA GLY A 11 -31.47 -26.82 21.60
C GLY A 11 -30.97 -28.25 21.71
N SER A 12 -31.52 -29.01 22.65
CA SER A 12 -31.38 -30.47 22.72
C SER A 12 -31.59 -31.08 21.34
N VAL A 13 -30.62 -31.88 20.88
CA VAL A 13 -30.78 -32.76 19.70
C VAL A 13 -32.01 -33.64 19.97
N PRO A 14 -33.09 -33.55 19.18
CA PRO A 14 -34.18 -34.49 19.34
C PRO A 14 -33.68 -35.86 18.87
N PRO A 15 -34.14 -36.97 19.49
CA PRO A 15 -33.74 -38.29 19.05
C PRO A 15 -34.17 -38.46 17.58
N SER A 16 -33.47 -39.33 16.85
CA SER A 16 -33.82 -39.75 15.48
C SER A 16 -35.25 -40.28 15.44
N GLY A 17 -36.19 -39.36 15.29
CA GLY A 17 -37.62 -39.57 15.33
C GLY A 17 -38.18 -39.38 13.94
N GLY A 18 -38.93 -40.38 13.48
CA GLY A 18 -39.56 -40.43 12.18
C GLY A 18 -40.22 -39.11 11.78
N ARG A 19 -40.06 -38.80 10.48
CA ARG A 19 -40.70 -37.68 9.78
C ARG A 19 -42.20 -37.66 10.14
N ARG A 20 -42.65 -36.67 10.91
CA ARG A 20 -44.10 -36.42 11.06
C ARG A 20 -44.65 -36.03 9.68
N PRO A 21 -45.72 -36.65 9.17
CA PRO A 21 -46.29 -36.29 7.88
C PRO A 21 -46.81 -34.84 8.00
N GLY A 22 -46.24 -33.93 7.21
CA GLY A 22 -46.69 -32.54 7.13
C GLY A 22 -45.70 -31.44 7.54
N GLN A 23 -44.52 -31.75 8.10
CA GLN A 23 -43.51 -30.70 8.36
C GLN A 23 -42.64 -30.42 7.12
N PRO A 24 -42.59 -29.16 6.62
CA PRO A 24 -41.74 -28.82 5.48
C PRO A 24 -40.27 -29.02 5.83
N GLY A 25 -39.53 -29.72 4.96
CA GLY A 25 -38.09 -29.95 5.13
C GLY A 25 -37.28 -28.65 5.24
N MET A 26 -36.03 -28.73 5.72
CA MET A 26 -35.16 -27.56 5.93
C MET A 26 -35.10 -26.62 4.71
N LEU A 27 -34.99 -27.19 3.50
CA LEU A 27 -35.01 -26.43 2.25
C LEU A 27 -36.35 -25.71 2.01
N ALA A 28 -37.48 -26.35 2.33
CA ALA A 28 -38.79 -25.73 2.22
C ALA A 28 -39.02 -24.63 3.28
N ARG A 29 -38.34 -24.70 4.44
CA ARG A 29 -38.33 -23.61 5.44
C ARG A 29 -37.49 -22.43 5.00
N ILE A 30 -36.31 -22.68 4.41
CA ILE A 30 -35.44 -21.64 3.84
C ILE A 30 -36.15 -20.94 2.68
N ASN A 31 -36.74 -21.71 1.75
CA ASN A 31 -37.50 -21.13 0.64
C ASN A 31 -38.65 -20.25 1.14
N ARG A 32 -39.41 -20.74 2.14
CA ARG A 32 -40.53 -19.97 2.70
C ARG A 32 -40.09 -18.70 3.44
N ALA A 33 -38.87 -18.68 4.01
CA ALA A 33 -38.28 -17.49 4.61
C ALA A 33 -37.84 -16.47 3.54
N ILE A 34 -37.20 -16.94 2.46
CA ILE A 34 -36.80 -16.09 1.32
C ILE A 34 -38.03 -15.47 0.66
N TYR A 35 -39.07 -16.26 0.37
CA TYR A 35 -40.32 -15.75 -0.22
C TYR A 35 -41.09 -14.80 0.71
N ARG A 36 -40.92 -14.92 2.03
CA ARG A 36 -41.50 -13.97 3.01
C ARG A 36 -40.77 -12.62 3.04
N GLN A 37 -39.46 -12.60 2.84
CA GLN A 37 -38.64 -11.37 2.83
C GLN A 37 -38.50 -10.74 1.44
N ALA A 38 -38.79 -11.49 0.38
CA ALA A 38 -38.73 -11.02 -1.01
C ALA A 38 -39.45 -9.68 -1.25
N PRO A 39 -40.65 -9.40 -0.70
CA PRO A 39 -41.33 -8.12 -0.91
C PRO A 39 -40.52 -6.93 -0.41
N GLU A 40 -39.89 -7.04 0.77
CA GLU A 40 -39.05 -5.96 1.33
C GLU A 40 -37.77 -5.74 0.52
N VAL A 41 -37.20 -6.80 -0.06
CA VAL A 41 -36.00 -6.69 -0.91
C VAL A 41 -36.32 -5.93 -2.19
N TRP A 42 -37.42 -6.27 -2.86
CA TRP A 42 -37.87 -5.57 -4.05
C TRP A 42 -38.26 -4.12 -3.75
N ASP A 43 -38.89 -3.89 -2.60
CA ASP A 43 -39.29 -2.56 -2.15
C ASP A 43 -38.11 -1.62 -1.87
N ASN A 44 -36.98 -2.17 -1.43
CA ASN A 44 -35.73 -1.45 -1.20
C ASN A 44 -34.92 -1.17 -2.48
N LEU A 45 -35.19 -1.92 -3.56
CA LEU A 45 -34.53 -1.79 -4.87
C LEU A 45 -35.32 -0.93 -5.87
N ARG A 46 -36.51 -0.44 -5.50
CA ARG A 46 -37.31 0.46 -6.35
C ARG A 46 -36.56 1.77 -6.59
N PRO A 47 -36.56 2.33 -7.82
CA PRO A 47 -35.84 3.58 -8.14
C PRO A 47 -36.17 4.76 -7.20
N ALA A 48 -37.41 4.82 -6.72
CA ALA A 48 -37.89 5.84 -5.78
C ALA A 48 -37.25 5.76 -4.38
N THR A 49 -36.87 4.57 -3.91
CA THR A 49 -36.28 4.33 -2.59
C THR A 49 -34.79 4.00 -2.66
N LEU A 50 -34.30 3.55 -3.81
CA LEU A 50 -32.92 3.12 -4.04
C LEU A 50 -31.91 4.22 -3.66
N GLY A 51 -32.13 5.45 -4.11
CA GLY A 51 -31.23 6.57 -3.79
C GLY A 51 -31.17 6.87 -2.29
N HIS A 52 -32.32 6.89 -1.61
CA HIS A 52 -32.39 7.09 -0.15
C HIS A 52 -31.76 5.93 0.62
N ASN A 53 -31.96 4.69 0.17
CA ASN A 53 -31.42 3.48 0.79
C ASN A 53 -29.91 3.36 0.62
N ILE A 54 -29.37 3.70 -0.55
CA ILE A 54 -27.92 3.79 -0.78
C ILE A 54 -27.33 4.88 0.12
N TYR A 55 -27.96 6.05 0.17
CA TYR A 55 -27.52 7.16 1.00
C TYR A 55 -27.51 6.79 2.49
N LYS A 56 -28.58 6.19 3.00
CA LYS A 56 -28.70 5.74 4.40
C LYS A 56 -27.79 4.55 4.73
N SER A 57 -27.44 3.72 3.74
CA SER A 57 -26.46 2.64 3.89
C SER A 57 -25.04 3.18 4.07
N ILE A 58 -24.71 4.29 3.40
CA ILE A 58 -23.39 4.95 3.47
C ILE A 58 -23.28 5.84 4.72
N TYR A 59 -24.34 6.59 5.06
CA TYR A 59 -24.41 7.48 6.20
C TYR A 59 -25.41 6.94 7.24
N ARG A 60 -24.92 6.06 8.11
CA ARG A 60 -25.76 5.34 9.11
C ARG A 60 -26.03 6.13 10.40
N THR A 61 -25.51 7.35 10.52
CA THR A 61 -25.55 8.15 11.76
C THR A 61 -25.99 9.59 11.52
N THR A 62 -26.56 10.20 12.56
CA THR A 62 -27.03 11.58 12.62
C THR A 62 -25.99 12.56 12.07
N ALA A 63 -26.43 13.47 11.18
CA ALA A 63 -25.58 14.33 10.36
C ALA A 63 -24.57 15.21 11.14
N PHE A 64 -24.80 15.45 12.45
CA PHE A 64 -23.89 16.20 13.31
C PHE A 64 -23.87 15.62 14.74
N PRO A 65 -22.98 14.67 15.03
CA PRO A 65 -22.84 14.10 16.37
C PRO A 65 -22.33 15.16 17.35
N LYS A 66 -23.10 15.43 18.41
CA LYS A 66 -22.77 16.49 19.38
C LYS A 66 -21.87 15.95 20.49
N THR A 67 -22.05 14.69 20.87
CA THR A 67 -21.28 14.03 21.94
C THR A 67 -20.06 13.25 21.41
N GLU A 68 -19.06 12.97 22.27
CA GLU A 68 -17.89 12.15 21.88
C GLU A 68 -18.28 10.72 21.52
N ARG A 69 -19.31 10.18 22.19
CA ARG A 69 -19.81 8.83 21.96
C ARG A 69 -20.50 8.72 20.60
N GLU A 70 -21.38 9.64 20.26
CA GLU A 70 -22.02 9.68 18.93
C GLU A 70 -20.99 9.91 17.81
N ARG A 71 -19.95 10.72 18.05
CA ARG A 71 -18.85 10.90 17.08
C ARG A 71 -18.10 9.60 16.82
N SER A 72 -17.86 8.82 17.88
CA SER A 72 -17.19 7.53 17.78
C SER A 72 -18.10 6.48 17.11
N GLU A 73 -19.39 6.44 17.45
CA GLU A 73 -20.37 5.54 16.81
C GLU A 73 -20.56 5.88 15.33
N ALA A 74 -20.65 7.16 14.97
CA ALA A 74 -20.71 7.61 13.57
C ALA A 74 -19.46 7.25 12.78
N PHE A 75 -18.31 7.32 13.44
CA PHE A 75 -17.02 6.95 12.89
C PHE A 75 -16.92 5.44 12.59
N PHE A 76 -17.31 4.58 13.53
CA PHE A 76 -17.26 3.13 13.35
C PHE A 76 -18.35 2.59 12.42
N ASN A 77 -19.51 3.26 12.35
CA ASN A 77 -20.64 2.83 11.54
C ASN A 77 -20.58 3.31 10.08
N SER A 78 -19.70 4.25 9.75
CA SER A 78 -19.54 4.78 8.39
C SER A 78 -18.29 4.24 7.73
N PHE A 79 -18.45 3.55 6.61
CA PHE A 79 -17.33 2.99 5.84
C PHE A 79 -16.33 4.06 5.38
N LEU A 80 -16.75 5.29 5.08
CA LEU A 80 -15.81 6.33 4.66
C LEU A 80 -15.11 7.01 5.84
N LEU A 81 -15.80 7.21 6.97
CA LEU A 81 -15.21 7.87 8.13
C LEU A 81 -14.17 7.02 8.83
N HIS A 82 -14.24 5.68 8.75
CA HIS A 82 -13.21 4.80 9.33
C HIS A 82 -11.79 5.07 8.80
N ILE A 83 -11.67 5.68 7.62
CA ILE A 83 -10.38 6.01 6.98
C ILE A 83 -9.72 7.22 7.66
N GLN A 84 -10.50 8.16 8.19
CA GLN A 84 -9.99 9.37 8.81
C GLN A 84 -9.64 9.14 10.29
N PRO A 85 -8.87 10.02 10.96
CA PRO A 85 -8.68 9.94 12.41
C PRO A 85 -9.92 10.47 13.15
N ALA A 86 -10.38 9.76 14.18
CA ALA A 86 -11.52 10.20 14.99
C ALA A 86 -11.21 11.43 15.89
N LYS A 87 -9.93 11.63 16.23
CA LYS A 87 -9.43 12.80 16.97
C LYS A 87 -8.14 13.30 16.30
N ILE A 88 -8.01 14.61 16.12
CA ILE A 88 -6.81 15.27 15.61
C ILE A 88 -6.53 16.49 16.48
N GLU A 89 -5.29 16.62 16.96
CA GLU A 89 -4.86 17.80 17.69
C GLU A 89 -4.86 19.05 16.80
N LYS A 90 -5.40 20.17 17.30
CA LYS A 90 -5.50 21.43 16.53
C LYS A 90 -4.14 21.94 16.04
N HIS A 91 -3.09 21.74 16.84
CA HIS A 91 -1.73 22.11 16.46
C HIS A 91 -1.22 21.29 15.26
N ALA A 92 -1.57 20.01 15.18
CA ALA A 92 -1.18 19.14 14.08
C ALA A 92 -1.83 19.52 12.74
N LEU A 93 -2.97 20.22 12.77
CA LEU A 93 -3.64 20.75 11.59
C LEU A 93 -2.97 22.02 11.04
N ARG A 94 -2.05 22.63 11.77
CA ARG A 94 -1.29 23.78 11.25
C ARG A 94 -0.43 23.31 10.09
N PHE A 95 -0.68 23.89 8.92
CA PHE A 95 0.08 23.59 7.70
C PHE A 95 1.58 23.71 7.93
N THR A 96 2.02 24.73 8.67
CA THR A 96 3.44 24.99 8.97
C THR A 96 4.12 23.90 9.81
N TYR A 97 3.38 23.11 10.58
CA TYR A 97 3.98 22.10 11.43
C TYR A 97 4.36 20.84 10.64
N THR A 98 3.47 20.39 9.77
CA THR A 98 3.68 19.15 9.00
C THR A 98 4.10 19.38 7.56
N PHE A 99 3.85 20.58 7.02
CA PHE A 99 3.90 20.94 5.60
C PHE A 99 3.09 20.00 4.69
N GLY A 100 2.21 19.17 5.27
CA GLY A 100 1.52 18.11 4.53
C GLY A 100 2.43 17.06 3.88
N LEU A 101 3.74 17.02 4.17
CA LEU A 101 4.73 16.23 3.40
C LEU A 101 4.43 14.72 3.36
N GLY A 102 3.90 14.16 4.44
CA GLY A 102 3.49 12.75 4.48
C GLY A 102 2.29 12.46 3.56
N LEU A 103 1.28 13.34 3.54
CA LEU A 103 0.13 13.20 2.63
C LEU A 103 0.52 13.51 1.19
N LEU A 104 1.41 14.49 0.98
CA LEU A 104 1.91 14.85 -0.34
C LEU A 104 2.70 13.70 -0.96
N SER A 105 3.56 13.01 -0.20
CA SER A 105 4.26 11.82 -0.69
C SER A 105 3.31 10.68 -1.05
N MET A 106 2.25 10.45 -0.26
CA MET A 106 1.19 9.49 -0.62
C MET A 106 0.46 9.88 -1.91
N TYR A 107 0.14 11.17 -2.07
CA TYR A 107 -0.49 11.69 -3.28
C TYR A 107 0.41 11.51 -4.52
N LEU A 108 1.70 11.83 -4.41
CA LEU A 108 2.67 11.63 -5.48
C LEU A 108 2.83 10.14 -5.84
N PHE A 109 2.82 9.25 -4.85
CA PHE A 109 2.82 7.81 -5.09
C PHE A 109 1.58 7.34 -5.87
N LEU A 110 0.39 7.85 -5.54
CA LEU A 110 -0.83 7.55 -6.28
C LEU A 110 -0.75 8.06 -7.73
N LEU A 111 -0.26 9.28 -7.92
CA LEU A 111 -0.05 9.88 -9.24
C LEU A 111 0.92 9.03 -10.07
N LEU A 112 2.04 8.60 -9.47
CA LEU A 112 3.01 7.69 -10.08
C LEU A 112 2.38 6.36 -10.47
N THR A 113 1.58 5.78 -9.59
CA THR A 113 0.90 4.50 -9.85
C THR A 113 -0.04 4.62 -11.04
N ILE A 114 -0.90 5.65 -11.07
CA ILE A 114 -1.86 5.86 -12.17
C ILE A 114 -1.13 6.14 -13.47
N SER A 115 -0.18 7.08 -13.47
CA SER A 115 0.58 7.42 -14.68
C SER A 115 1.42 6.23 -15.18
N GLY A 116 2.00 5.44 -14.28
CA GLY A 116 2.75 4.22 -14.59
C GLY A 116 1.87 3.14 -15.23
N LEU A 117 0.68 2.89 -14.69
CA LEU A 117 -0.30 1.98 -15.30
C LEU A 117 -0.66 2.43 -16.72
N MET A 118 -0.84 3.73 -16.95
CA MET A 118 -1.14 4.24 -18.29
C MET A 118 0.04 4.05 -19.26
N LEU A 119 1.28 4.28 -18.80
CA LEU A 119 2.49 4.04 -19.61
C LEU A 119 2.67 2.55 -19.96
N MET A 120 2.20 1.66 -19.09
CA MET A 120 2.25 0.21 -19.30
C MET A 120 1.54 -0.26 -20.57
N PHE A 121 0.48 0.44 -21.01
CA PHE A 121 -0.25 0.08 -22.24
C PHE A 121 0.55 0.34 -23.52
N VAL A 122 1.60 1.18 -23.46
CA VAL A 122 2.38 1.59 -24.63
C VAL A 122 3.80 1.01 -24.60
N TYR A 123 4.36 0.86 -23.41
CA TYR A 123 5.74 0.42 -23.24
C TYR A 123 5.93 -1.07 -23.57
N VAL A 124 7.01 -1.40 -24.28
CA VAL A 124 7.40 -2.78 -24.59
C VAL A 124 8.77 -3.06 -23.96
N PRO A 125 8.89 -4.00 -23.00
CA PRO A 125 10.15 -4.33 -22.34
C PRO A 125 11.01 -5.26 -23.22
N SER A 126 11.45 -4.78 -24.40
CA SER A 126 12.38 -5.48 -25.29
C SER A 126 13.59 -4.59 -25.59
N THR A 127 14.80 -5.14 -25.58
CA THR A 127 16.04 -4.38 -25.81
C THR A 127 16.11 -3.72 -27.18
N GLU A 128 15.40 -4.27 -28.16
CA GLU A 128 15.32 -3.78 -29.53
C GLU A 128 14.31 -2.62 -29.66
N GLN A 129 13.30 -2.57 -28.80
CA GLN A 129 12.16 -1.65 -28.91
C GLN A 129 12.03 -0.65 -27.77
N ALA A 130 12.60 -0.91 -26.59
CA ALA A 130 12.34 -0.10 -25.39
C ALA A 130 12.65 1.38 -25.61
N TYR A 131 13.80 1.69 -26.22
CA TYR A 131 14.19 3.05 -26.54
C TYR A 131 13.31 3.67 -27.64
N SER A 132 12.98 2.93 -28.71
CA SER A 132 12.11 3.46 -29.76
C SER A 132 10.70 3.76 -29.24
N ARG A 133 10.17 2.94 -28.33
CA ARG A 133 8.89 3.22 -27.64
C ARG A 133 8.93 4.50 -26.80
N MET A 134 10.09 4.86 -26.23
CA MET A 134 10.26 6.15 -25.57
C MET A 134 10.19 7.33 -26.53
N LEU A 135 10.68 7.17 -27.76
CA LEU A 135 10.56 8.19 -28.81
C LEU A 135 9.12 8.29 -29.31
N ASP A 136 8.46 7.16 -29.56
CA ASP A 136 7.05 7.09 -29.98
C ASP A 136 6.12 7.78 -28.96
N LEU A 137 6.41 7.63 -27.66
CA LEU A 137 5.66 8.30 -26.58
C LEU A 137 5.70 9.83 -26.69
N ARG A 138 6.73 10.40 -27.31
CA ARG A 138 6.85 11.85 -27.52
C ARG A 138 6.13 12.33 -28.77
N SER A 139 6.12 11.52 -29.84
CA SER A 139 5.67 11.96 -31.17
C SER A 139 4.36 11.32 -31.65
N ALA A 140 4.14 10.03 -31.35
CA ALA A 140 3.05 9.24 -31.92
C ALA A 140 1.84 9.09 -30.98
N VAL A 141 2.05 9.16 -29.66
CA VAL A 141 0.98 8.98 -28.67
C VAL A 141 0.42 10.34 -28.22
N SER A 142 -0.88 10.55 -28.41
CA SER A 142 -1.57 11.74 -27.91
C SER A 142 -1.42 11.84 -26.39
N PHE A 143 -0.97 13.01 -25.91
CA PHE A 143 -0.63 13.27 -24.50
C PHE A 143 0.49 12.37 -23.91
N GLY A 144 1.18 11.55 -24.71
CA GLY A 144 2.23 10.64 -24.22
C GLY A 144 3.41 11.38 -23.59
N GLY A 145 3.82 12.51 -24.16
CA GLY A 145 4.85 13.37 -23.59
C GLY A 145 4.47 13.97 -22.24
N ILE A 146 3.19 14.35 -22.07
CA ILE A 146 2.67 14.85 -20.78
C ILE A 146 2.63 13.72 -19.77
N LEU A 147 2.13 12.54 -20.15
CA LEU A 147 2.03 11.38 -19.28
C LEU A 147 3.41 10.93 -18.76
N ARG A 148 4.39 10.82 -19.65
CA ARG A 148 5.79 10.53 -19.30
C ARG A 148 6.37 11.64 -18.42
N GLY A 149 6.11 12.90 -18.75
CA GLY A 149 6.55 14.05 -17.97
C GLY A 149 5.99 14.02 -16.54
N MET A 150 4.69 13.76 -16.38
CA MET A 150 4.04 13.63 -15.09
C MET A 150 4.67 12.52 -14.26
N HIS A 151 4.92 11.35 -14.86
CA HIS A 151 5.56 10.24 -14.16
C HIS A 151 6.99 10.60 -13.72
N PHE A 152 7.79 11.18 -14.61
CA PHE A 152 9.15 11.59 -14.32
C PHE A 152 9.23 12.68 -13.24
N TRP A 153 8.46 13.75 -13.38
CA TRP A 153 8.48 14.86 -12.42
C TRP A 153 7.90 14.46 -11.07
N SER A 154 6.88 13.60 -11.05
CA SER A 154 6.32 13.09 -9.79
C SER A 154 7.29 12.17 -9.06
N ALA A 155 8.12 11.40 -9.78
CA ALA A 155 9.14 10.54 -9.17
C ALA A 155 10.20 11.39 -8.45
N ASN A 156 10.72 12.41 -9.13
CA ASN A 156 11.69 13.35 -8.54
C ASN A 156 11.09 14.13 -7.37
N ALA A 157 9.86 14.62 -7.52
CA ALA A 157 9.14 15.29 -6.45
C ALA A 157 8.93 14.36 -5.24
N MET A 158 8.57 13.09 -5.47
CA MET A 158 8.35 12.12 -4.39
C MET A 158 9.64 11.88 -3.60
N ILE A 159 10.77 11.70 -4.27
CA ILE A 159 12.08 11.53 -3.60
C ILE A 159 12.40 12.77 -2.75
N ALA A 160 12.24 13.97 -3.30
CA ALA A 160 12.49 15.22 -2.57
C ALA A 160 11.54 15.38 -1.37
N VAL A 161 10.24 15.12 -1.54
CA VAL A 161 9.23 15.24 -0.48
C VAL A 161 9.46 14.22 0.62
N VAL A 162 9.82 12.98 0.28
CA VAL A 162 10.17 11.96 1.27
C VAL A 162 11.43 12.37 2.04
N PHE A 163 12.46 12.89 1.36
CA PHE A 163 13.65 13.41 2.04
C PHE A 163 13.31 14.54 3.03
N PHE A 164 12.53 15.54 2.61
CA PHE A 164 12.10 16.61 3.51
C PHE A 164 11.18 16.10 4.63
N HIS A 165 10.35 15.10 4.37
CA HIS A 165 9.53 14.45 5.39
C HIS A 165 10.41 13.82 6.47
N MET A 166 11.47 13.09 6.07
CA MET A 166 12.44 12.49 7.00
C MET A 166 13.16 13.56 7.82
N CYS A 167 13.65 14.63 7.17
CA CYS A 167 14.27 15.77 7.86
C CYS A 167 13.31 16.38 8.89
N ARG A 168 12.05 16.63 8.53
CA ARG A 168 11.06 17.20 9.45
C ARG A 168 10.84 16.29 10.65
N VAL A 169 10.65 14.98 10.44
CA VAL A 169 10.42 14.02 11.53
C VAL A 169 11.64 13.96 12.47
N PHE A 170 12.85 14.03 11.92
CA PHE A 170 14.08 14.10 12.68
C PHE A 170 14.19 15.38 13.52
N TYR A 171 14.08 16.56 12.89
CA TYR A 171 14.23 17.84 13.59
C TYR A 171 13.10 18.14 14.58
N THR A 172 11.89 17.64 14.34
CA THR A 172 10.77 17.76 15.30
C THR A 172 10.78 16.70 16.41
N GLY A 173 11.75 15.76 16.39
CA GLY A 173 11.84 14.69 17.38
C GLY A 173 10.64 13.73 17.38
N ALA A 174 9.90 13.66 16.28
CA ALA A 174 8.65 12.89 16.17
C ALA A 174 8.87 11.36 16.13
N TYR A 175 10.12 10.91 15.99
CA TYR A 175 10.53 9.50 16.06
C TYR A 175 10.66 8.96 17.49
N LYS A 176 10.64 9.82 18.52
CA LYS A 176 10.78 9.42 19.93
C LYS A 176 9.65 8.48 20.39
N PRO A 177 9.81 7.76 21.52
CA PRO A 177 8.77 6.89 22.07
C PRO A 177 7.40 7.56 22.10
N PRO A 178 6.31 6.88 21.67
CA PRO A 178 6.18 5.46 21.31
C PRO A 178 6.35 5.13 19.81
N ARG A 179 6.98 6.00 19.01
CA ARG A 179 6.94 5.97 17.52
C ARG A 179 8.22 5.46 16.86
N GLU A 180 9.15 4.90 17.64
CA GLU A 180 10.47 4.47 17.19
C GLU A 180 10.37 3.41 16.08
N PHE A 181 9.46 2.45 16.23
CA PHE A 181 9.23 1.43 15.20
C PHE A 181 8.70 2.05 13.89
N ASN A 182 7.84 3.06 14.00
CA ASN A 182 7.30 3.74 12.82
C ASN A 182 8.38 4.54 12.07
N TRP A 183 9.41 5.02 12.78
CA TRP A 183 10.58 5.65 12.18
C TRP A 183 11.40 4.65 11.36
N VAL A 184 11.65 3.44 11.88
CA VAL A 184 12.33 2.38 11.12
C VAL A 184 11.56 2.04 9.84
N VAL A 185 10.23 1.92 9.93
CA VAL A 185 9.37 1.75 8.75
C VAL A 185 9.52 2.92 7.77
N GLY A 186 9.60 4.16 8.26
CA GLY A 186 9.85 5.35 7.43
C GLY A 186 11.19 5.29 6.68
N VAL A 187 12.26 4.82 7.34
CA VAL A 187 13.57 4.59 6.71
C VAL A 187 13.48 3.52 5.62
N ILE A 188 12.78 2.40 5.88
CA ILE A 188 12.55 1.36 4.87
C ILE A 188 11.78 1.92 3.67
N LEU A 189 10.73 2.71 3.90
CA LEU A 189 9.96 3.38 2.84
C LEU A 189 10.81 4.34 2.02
N MET A 190 11.72 5.09 2.65
CA MET A 190 12.66 5.96 1.95
C MET A 190 13.59 5.15 1.04
N VAL A 191 14.17 4.05 1.54
CA VAL A 191 15.02 3.17 0.72
C VAL A 191 14.24 2.56 -0.44
N LEU A 192 13.03 2.04 -0.19
CA LEU A 192 12.16 1.51 -1.25
C LEU A 192 11.81 2.57 -2.30
N THR A 193 11.59 3.82 -1.90
CA THR A 193 11.33 4.93 -2.83
C THR A 193 12.55 5.21 -3.72
N LEU A 194 13.76 5.17 -3.17
CA LEU A 194 14.99 5.32 -3.94
C LEU A 194 15.21 4.14 -4.91
N VAL A 195 14.94 2.91 -4.46
CA VAL A 195 15.03 1.72 -5.31
C VAL A 195 13.98 1.76 -6.43
N LEU A 196 12.77 2.23 -6.17
CA LEU A 196 11.76 2.49 -7.22
C LEU A 196 12.24 3.52 -8.23
N GLY A 197 12.78 4.65 -7.76
CA GLY A 197 13.35 5.68 -8.63
C GLY A 197 14.48 5.13 -9.50
N PHE A 198 15.39 4.34 -8.91
CA PHE A 198 16.48 3.69 -9.64
C PHE A 198 15.95 2.71 -10.68
N THR A 199 15.08 1.76 -10.31
CA THR A 199 14.57 0.74 -11.25
C THR A 199 13.78 1.34 -12.42
N GLY A 200 13.02 2.42 -12.19
CA GLY A 200 12.30 3.13 -13.24
C GLY A 200 13.22 3.88 -14.20
N TYR A 201 14.34 4.40 -13.69
CA TYR A 201 15.36 5.08 -14.50
C TYR A 201 16.02 4.14 -15.53
N LEU A 202 15.97 2.81 -15.32
CA LEU A 202 16.59 1.82 -16.21
C LEU A 202 15.73 1.50 -17.44
N LEU A 203 14.42 1.75 -17.35
CA LEU A 203 13.44 1.29 -18.36
C LEU A 203 13.54 2.00 -19.74
N PRO A 204 13.96 3.27 -19.86
CA PRO A 204 14.16 3.89 -21.18
C PRO A 204 15.20 3.18 -22.05
N TRP A 205 16.08 2.37 -21.45
CA TRP A 205 17.12 1.61 -22.13
C TRP A 205 18.05 2.46 -23.01
N ASP A 206 18.42 3.65 -22.51
CA ASP A 206 19.45 4.49 -23.11
C ASP A 206 20.85 4.14 -22.56
N GLN A 207 21.88 4.81 -23.07
CA GLN A 207 23.27 4.54 -22.65
C GLN A 207 23.48 4.76 -21.14
N LEU A 208 22.83 5.77 -20.56
CA LEU A 208 22.93 6.03 -19.13
C LEU A 208 22.25 4.93 -18.31
N ALA A 209 21.08 4.45 -18.73
CA ALA A 209 20.41 3.31 -18.12
C ALA A 209 21.27 2.04 -18.17
N PHE A 210 21.91 1.73 -19.32
CA PHE A 210 22.76 0.56 -19.45
C PHE A 210 23.94 0.56 -18.45
N TRP A 211 24.62 1.69 -18.32
CA TRP A 211 25.71 1.84 -17.34
C TRP A 211 25.20 1.85 -15.91
N ALA A 212 24.04 2.45 -15.64
CA ALA A 212 23.41 2.41 -14.33
C ALA A 212 23.07 0.98 -13.89
N ILE A 213 22.58 0.13 -14.81
CA ILE A 213 22.37 -1.30 -14.54
C ILE A 213 23.68 -1.99 -14.20
N THR A 214 24.72 -1.74 -15.00
CA THR A 214 26.03 -2.37 -14.83
C THR A 214 26.62 -2.05 -13.45
N VAL A 215 26.59 -0.77 -13.05
CA VAL A 215 27.08 -0.32 -11.74
C VAL A 215 26.18 -0.83 -10.63
N GLY A 216 24.85 -0.70 -10.75
CA GLY A 216 23.89 -1.11 -9.73
C GLY A 216 23.95 -2.62 -9.44
N ALA A 217 24.01 -3.45 -10.47
CA ALA A 217 24.19 -4.89 -10.34
C ALA A 217 25.59 -5.25 -9.80
N GLY A 218 26.61 -4.43 -10.07
CA GLY A 218 27.94 -4.58 -9.49
C GLY A 218 27.96 -4.28 -7.99
N ILE A 219 27.24 -3.26 -7.54
CA ILE A 219 27.07 -2.94 -6.11
C ILE A 219 26.31 -4.07 -5.40
N ALA A 220 25.22 -4.56 -5.99
CA ALA A 220 24.48 -5.72 -5.47
C ALA A 220 25.37 -6.96 -5.37
N GLY A 221 26.25 -7.18 -6.37
CA GLY A 221 27.26 -8.24 -6.39
C GLY A 221 28.24 -8.20 -5.20
N LYS A 222 28.52 -7.01 -4.68
CA LYS A 222 29.43 -6.80 -3.54
C LYS A 222 28.73 -6.85 -2.18
N ALA A 223 27.42 -7.05 -2.13
CA ALA A 223 26.64 -7.07 -0.89
C ALA A 223 26.79 -8.40 -0.12
N ASN A 224 28.03 -8.84 0.11
CA ASN A 224 28.35 -10.09 0.79
C ASN A 224 28.40 -9.96 2.31
N TRP A 225 28.15 -8.77 2.87
CA TRP A 225 28.25 -8.52 4.32
C TRP A 225 27.45 -9.52 5.17
N VAL A 226 26.30 -10.01 4.69
CA VAL A 226 25.53 -11.07 5.37
C VAL A 226 26.25 -12.41 5.30
N SER A 227 26.62 -12.86 4.11
CA SER A 227 27.30 -14.16 3.92
C SER A 227 28.66 -14.18 4.62
N ASP A 228 29.38 -13.07 4.59
CA ASP A 228 30.68 -12.89 5.23
C ASP A 228 30.55 -12.95 6.74
N HIS A 229 29.55 -12.28 7.31
CA HIS A 229 29.28 -12.32 8.74
C HIS A 229 28.86 -13.72 9.21
N ILE A 230 27.98 -14.40 8.47
CA ILE A 230 27.56 -15.77 8.79
C ILE A 230 28.76 -16.73 8.70
N ASN A 231 29.58 -16.63 7.65
CA ASN A 231 30.76 -17.47 7.46
C ASN A 231 31.83 -17.20 8.53
N ALA A 232 31.94 -15.96 9.04
CA ALA A 232 32.85 -15.62 10.13
C ALA A 232 32.41 -16.18 11.50
N LEU A 233 31.10 -16.32 11.72
CA LEU A 233 30.54 -16.93 12.93
C LEU A 233 30.52 -18.47 12.87
N ALA A 234 30.70 -19.05 11.68
CA ALA A 234 30.62 -20.49 11.47
C ALA A 234 31.90 -21.21 11.96
N PRO A 235 31.78 -22.42 12.54
CA PRO A 235 32.93 -23.25 12.88
C PRO A 235 33.85 -23.48 11.66
N PRO A 236 35.17 -23.69 11.85
CA PRO A 236 36.12 -23.86 10.73
C PRO A 236 35.77 -24.96 9.73
N ASN A 237 35.00 -25.97 10.15
CA ASN A 237 34.61 -27.13 9.34
C ASN A 237 33.16 -27.05 8.81
N ALA A 238 32.47 -25.93 9.02
CA ALA A 238 31.11 -25.77 8.53
C ALA A 238 31.11 -25.44 7.02
N PRO A 239 30.10 -25.92 6.25
CA PRO A 239 29.94 -25.54 4.85
C PRO A 239 29.71 -24.02 4.76
N LYS A 240 30.56 -23.35 3.97
CA LYS A 240 30.44 -21.90 3.75
C LYS A 240 29.18 -21.59 2.97
N MET A 241 28.45 -20.60 3.43
CA MET A 241 27.32 -20.04 2.71
C MET A 241 27.81 -19.39 1.41
N PRO A 242 27.14 -19.63 0.27
CA PRO A 242 27.42 -18.94 -0.98
C PRO A 242 27.37 -17.42 -0.81
N ALA A 243 28.18 -16.70 -1.59
CA ALA A 243 28.19 -15.24 -1.60
C ALA A 243 26.80 -14.72 -2.00
N ILE A 244 26.10 -14.09 -1.06
CA ILE A 244 24.74 -13.59 -1.29
C ILE A 244 24.74 -12.51 -2.37
N GLY A 245 25.81 -11.72 -2.46
CA GLY A 245 25.97 -10.69 -3.48
C GLY A 245 25.99 -11.28 -4.90
N ASP A 246 26.71 -12.37 -5.13
CA ASP A 246 26.74 -13.02 -6.45
C ASP A 246 25.35 -13.54 -6.85
N LEU A 247 24.61 -14.12 -5.90
CA LEU A 247 23.22 -14.52 -6.10
C LEU A 247 22.31 -13.32 -6.38
N MET A 248 22.49 -12.20 -5.70
CA MET A 248 21.74 -10.97 -5.95
C MET A 248 22.04 -10.41 -7.35
N ARG A 249 23.31 -10.34 -7.75
CA ARG A 249 23.70 -9.88 -9.09
C ARG A 249 23.11 -10.76 -10.18
N TRP A 250 23.27 -12.08 -10.05
CA TRP A 250 22.72 -13.03 -11.01
C TRP A 250 21.18 -13.00 -11.01
N GLY A 251 20.55 -12.84 -9.84
CA GLY A 251 19.11 -12.68 -9.70
C GLY A 251 18.57 -11.41 -10.37
N LEU A 252 19.31 -10.31 -10.32
CA LEU A 252 18.92 -9.06 -10.98
C LEU A 252 19.14 -9.09 -12.49
N LEU A 253 20.28 -9.62 -12.97
CA LEU A 253 20.64 -9.60 -14.38
C LEU A 253 20.06 -10.77 -15.18
N GLY A 254 19.94 -11.94 -14.57
CA GLY A 254 19.56 -13.19 -15.23
C GLY A 254 20.60 -13.77 -16.17
N SER A 255 21.77 -13.16 -16.23
CA SER A 255 22.91 -13.54 -17.04
C SER A 255 24.17 -12.89 -16.45
N ASP A 256 25.33 -13.26 -16.97
CA ASP A 256 26.60 -12.61 -16.61
C ASP A 256 26.70 -11.19 -17.18
N VAL A 257 25.93 -10.90 -18.22
CA VAL A 257 25.90 -9.64 -18.96
C VAL A 257 24.55 -8.94 -18.87
N VAL A 258 24.55 -7.62 -19.06
CA VAL A 258 23.33 -6.82 -19.13
C VAL A 258 22.66 -7.03 -20.49
N GLY A 259 21.38 -7.42 -20.49
CA GLY A 259 20.62 -7.68 -21.71
C GLY A 259 19.12 -7.79 -21.45
N GLN A 260 18.42 -8.50 -22.33
CA GLN A 260 16.96 -8.66 -22.31
C GLN A 260 16.42 -9.19 -20.98
N GLU A 261 17.10 -10.18 -20.39
CA GLU A 261 16.72 -10.77 -19.11
C GLU A 261 16.77 -9.74 -17.95
N ALA A 262 17.75 -8.85 -17.97
CA ALA A 262 17.85 -7.79 -16.96
C ALA A 262 16.70 -6.80 -17.13
N LEU A 263 16.40 -6.39 -18.37
CA LEU A 263 15.33 -5.44 -18.67
C LEU A 263 13.97 -5.94 -18.17
N ILE A 264 13.58 -7.17 -18.50
CA ILE A 264 12.29 -7.71 -18.09
C ILE A 264 12.18 -7.84 -16.56
N ARG A 265 13.27 -8.21 -15.88
CA ARG A 265 13.30 -8.31 -14.40
C ARG A 265 13.15 -6.94 -13.74
N PHE A 266 13.90 -5.93 -14.21
CA PHE A 266 13.77 -4.57 -13.69
C PHE A 266 12.39 -3.98 -13.98
N TYR A 267 11.80 -4.29 -15.14
CA TYR A 267 10.43 -3.91 -15.47
C TYR A 267 9.41 -4.53 -14.49
N VAL A 268 9.46 -5.84 -14.25
CA VAL A 268 8.57 -6.54 -13.31
C VAL A 268 8.77 -6.04 -11.88
N LEU A 269 10.02 -5.81 -11.47
CA LEU A 269 10.33 -5.24 -10.16
C LEU A 269 9.73 -3.85 -10.01
N HIS A 270 9.89 -2.97 -11.00
CA HIS A 270 9.45 -1.59 -10.95
C HIS A 270 7.93 -1.44 -11.02
N VAL A 271 7.26 -2.21 -11.88
CA VAL A 271 5.83 -2.05 -12.14
C VAL A 271 4.96 -2.84 -11.17
N ALA A 272 5.41 -4.01 -10.71
CA ALA A 272 4.59 -4.92 -9.92
C ALA A 272 5.12 -5.09 -8.50
N VAL A 273 6.34 -5.63 -8.35
CA VAL A 273 6.83 -6.11 -7.04
C VAL A 273 7.05 -4.96 -6.06
N LEU A 274 7.83 -3.94 -6.46
CA LEU A 274 8.20 -2.83 -5.58
C LEU A 274 7.00 -1.94 -5.22
N PRO A 275 6.08 -1.57 -6.14
CA PRO A 275 4.90 -0.80 -5.76
C PRO A 275 3.98 -1.54 -4.79
N VAL A 276 3.83 -2.86 -4.93
CA VAL A 276 3.01 -3.68 -4.01
C VAL A 276 3.66 -3.71 -2.61
N ILE A 277 4.97 -3.95 -2.53
CA ILE A 277 5.69 -3.93 -1.26
C ILE A 277 5.60 -2.54 -0.62
N LEU A 278 5.87 -1.48 -1.37
CA LEU A 278 5.78 -0.10 -0.89
C LEU A 278 4.37 0.22 -0.38
N THR A 279 3.33 -0.19 -1.10
CA THR A 279 1.92 -0.03 -0.68
C THR A 279 1.67 -0.71 0.66
N GLY A 280 2.15 -1.95 0.85
CA GLY A 280 2.02 -2.66 2.12
C GLY A 280 2.67 -1.91 3.29
N PHE A 281 3.89 -1.40 3.09
CA PHE A 281 4.56 -0.59 4.09
C PHE A 281 3.89 0.77 4.33
N ILE A 282 3.36 1.44 3.30
CA ILE A 282 2.61 2.71 3.46
C ILE A 282 1.36 2.46 4.30
N VAL A 283 0.60 1.40 4.01
CA VAL A 283 -0.59 1.03 4.78
C VAL A 283 -0.22 0.78 6.24
N TYR A 284 0.84 0.00 6.49
CA TYR A 284 1.32 -0.28 7.84
C TYR A 284 1.78 1.00 8.56
N HIS A 285 2.56 1.86 7.89
CA HIS A 285 3.06 3.12 8.42
C HIS A 285 1.90 4.05 8.82
N MET A 286 0.92 4.21 7.94
CA MET A 286 -0.27 5.03 8.20
C MET A 286 -1.15 4.43 9.31
N TRP A 287 -1.27 3.11 9.38
CA TRP A 287 -1.98 2.44 10.46
C TRP A 287 -1.28 2.68 11.80
N ARG A 288 0.05 2.57 11.85
CA ARG A 288 0.83 2.76 13.08
C ARG A 288 0.76 4.20 13.58
N ILE A 289 0.81 5.20 12.69
CA ILE A 289 0.58 6.61 13.04
C ILE A 289 -0.77 6.80 13.74
N ARG A 290 -1.84 6.13 13.25
CA ARG A 290 -3.17 6.20 13.87
C ARG A 290 -3.19 5.51 15.25
N LYS A 291 -2.49 4.39 15.40
CA LYS A 291 -2.42 3.67 16.68
C LYS A 291 -1.60 4.39 17.74
N ASP A 292 -0.58 5.13 17.33
CA ASP A 292 0.31 5.88 18.24
C ASP A 292 -0.22 7.29 18.60
N GLY A 293 -1.52 7.54 18.40
CA GLY A 293 -2.17 8.79 18.80
C GLY A 293 -2.10 9.94 17.78
N GLY A 294 -1.91 9.65 16.49
CA GLY A 294 -1.98 10.67 15.43
C GLY A 294 -0.64 11.36 15.17
N ILE A 295 -0.61 12.67 14.92
CA ILE A 295 0.63 13.43 14.68
C ILE A 295 1.26 13.82 16.03
N SER A 296 2.59 13.89 16.11
CA SER A 296 3.29 14.38 17.31
C SER A 296 2.84 15.80 17.68
N SER A 297 2.58 16.05 18.95
CA SER A 297 2.33 17.40 19.48
C SER A 297 3.48 17.78 20.43
N PRO A 298 3.89 19.05 20.51
CA PRO A 298 4.73 19.52 21.61
C PRO A 298 4.08 19.14 22.94
N LYS A 299 4.88 18.68 23.92
CA LYS A 299 4.38 18.55 25.29
C LYS A 299 3.97 19.94 25.75
N GLU A 300 2.72 20.12 26.16
CA GLU A 300 2.34 21.29 26.94
C GLU A 300 3.26 21.32 28.17
N SER A 301 3.91 22.45 28.40
CA SER A 301 4.59 22.70 29.65
C SER A 301 3.55 22.60 30.77
N PRO A 302 3.78 21.81 31.83
CA PRO A 302 2.90 21.86 32.98
C PRO A 302 2.91 23.30 33.51
N GLU A 303 1.74 23.93 33.47
CA GLU A 303 1.46 25.15 34.26
C GLU A 303 1.57 24.84 35.76
#